data_AF-A0AAV4P150-F1
#
_entry.id   AF-A0AAV4P150-F1
#
_cell.length_a   1.000
_cell.length_b   1.000
_cell.length_c   1.000
_cell.angle_alpha   90.00
_cell.angle_beta   90.00
_cell.angle_gamma   90.00
#
_symmetry.space_group_name_H-M   'P 1'
#
loop_
_entity.id
_entity.type
_entity.pdbx_description
1 polymer ?
#
loop_
_entity_poly.entity_id
_entity_poly.type
_entity_poly.pdbx_seq_one_letter_code
_entity_poly.pdbx_strand_id
1 'polypeptide(L)'
;MWCFTVNNTFAHDHPTLWLKNIEKYGFHCETGIMNTTRIRGWATFNKKIRLTELKNLNSKVLWEGMNGSLKQNADYCSKEEVSFEFISKKDKQLRILILACVTTFVEWALNRTVLCKMHLNWIAII
;
A
#
# COMPACT_ATOMS: atom_id res chain seq x y z
N MET A 1 -4.43 4.74 -18.52
CA MET A 1 -4.82 4.53 -17.11
C MET A 1 -5.59 3.23 -17.06
N TRP A 2 -5.57 2.53 -15.94
CA TRP A 2 -6.12 1.18 -15.85
C TRP A 2 -6.97 1.05 -14.60
N CYS A 3 -8.11 0.37 -14.73
CA CYS A 3 -8.92 -0.10 -13.61
C CYS A 3 -8.52 -1.54 -13.29
N PHE A 4 -8.63 -1.91 -12.01
CA PHE A 4 -8.36 -3.25 -11.56
C PHE A 4 -9.42 -3.74 -10.58
N THR A 5 -9.74 -5.02 -10.67
CA THR A 5 -10.57 -5.72 -9.70
C THR A 5 -9.88 -6.99 -9.24
N VAL A 6 -9.89 -7.23 -7.93
CA VAL A 6 -9.38 -8.46 -7.31
C VAL A 6 -10.50 -9.09 -6.50
N ASN A 7 -10.85 -10.33 -6.85
CA ASN A 7 -11.85 -11.11 -6.14
C ASN A 7 -11.18 -12.01 -5.07
N ASN A 8 -11.91 -12.31 -3.99
CA ASN A 8 -11.45 -13.16 -2.89
C ASN A 8 -10.08 -12.72 -2.37
N THR A 9 -10.04 -11.48 -1.88
CA THR A 9 -8.81 -10.82 -1.47
C THR A 9 -8.39 -11.24 -0.07
N PHE A 10 -7.14 -11.65 0.05
CA PHE A 10 -6.45 -11.86 1.32
C PHE A 10 -5.41 -10.75 1.54
N ALA A 11 -4.80 -10.69 2.73
CA ALA A 11 -3.79 -9.67 3.05
C ALA A 11 -2.63 -9.61 2.03
N HIS A 12 -2.29 -10.72 1.37
CA HIS A 12 -1.24 -10.79 0.34
C HIS A 12 -1.67 -10.27 -1.05
N ASP A 13 -2.95 -9.98 -1.26
CA ASP A 13 -3.46 -9.42 -2.51
C ASP A 13 -3.43 -7.89 -2.53
N HIS A 14 -2.94 -7.27 -1.44
CA HIS A 14 -2.97 -5.82 -1.27
C HIS A 14 -2.26 -5.10 -2.44
N PRO A 15 -2.88 -4.06 -3.05
CA PRO A 15 -2.35 -3.41 -4.24
C PRO A 15 -0.90 -2.93 -4.10
N THR A 16 -0.51 -2.47 -2.91
CA THR A 16 0.87 -2.02 -2.60
C THR A 16 1.96 -3.04 -2.92
N LEU A 17 1.65 -4.33 -2.95
CA LEU A 17 2.62 -5.43 -3.13
C LEU A 17 3.02 -5.61 -4.61
N TRP A 18 2.09 -5.40 -5.54
CA TRP A 18 2.28 -5.64 -6.98
C TRP A 18 2.23 -4.36 -7.82
N LEU A 19 1.65 -3.27 -7.29
CA LEU A 19 1.70 -1.93 -7.89
C LEU A 19 3.10 -1.29 -7.70
N LYS A 20 4.10 -1.81 -8.42
CA LYS A 20 5.46 -1.24 -8.52
C LYS A 20 5.52 -0.21 -9.66
N ASN A 21 6.26 0.88 -9.49
CA ASN A 21 6.49 1.94 -10.49
C ASN A 21 5.25 2.74 -10.97
N ILE A 22 4.33 3.01 -10.05
CA ILE A 22 3.11 3.78 -10.30
C ILE A 22 3.25 5.24 -9.92
N GLU A 23 2.52 6.09 -10.63
CA GLU A 23 2.45 7.52 -10.37
C GLU A 23 1.40 7.80 -9.28
N LYS A 24 0.17 7.30 -9.47
CA LYS A 24 -0.94 7.44 -8.54
C LYS A 24 -1.83 6.21 -8.62
N TYR A 25 -2.41 5.81 -7.50
CA TYR A 25 -3.47 4.82 -7.49
C TYR A 25 -4.47 5.12 -6.38
N GLY A 26 -5.70 4.66 -6.59
CA GLY A 26 -6.77 4.70 -5.61
C GLY A 26 -7.48 3.36 -5.61
N PHE A 27 -7.87 2.87 -4.43
CA PHE A 27 -8.68 1.65 -4.33
C PHE A 27 -9.59 1.71 -3.12
N HIS A 28 -10.63 0.90 -3.15
CA HIS A 28 -11.48 0.60 -2.03
C HIS A 28 -11.63 -0.92 -1.90
N CYS A 29 -11.85 -1.37 -0.67
CA CYS A 29 -12.18 -2.75 -0.36
C CYS A 29 -13.69 -2.84 -0.20
N GLU A 30 -14.37 -3.77 -0.83
CA GLU A 30 -15.79 -4.06 -0.62
C GLU A 30 -15.89 -5.38 0.14
N THR A 31 -16.63 -5.41 1.25
CA THR A 31 -16.95 -6.67 1.95
C THR A 31 -18.38 -7.06 1.61
N GLY A 32 -18.55 -8.11 0.82
CA GLY A 32 -19.87 -8.63 0.47
C GLY A 32 -20.53 -9.42 1.61
N ILE A 33 -21.83 -9.70 1.45
CA ILE A 33 -22.72 -10.36 2.42
C ILE A 33 -22.23 -11.78 2.84
N MET A 34 -21.38 -12.43 2.04
CA MET A 34 -20.81 -13.77 2.31
C MET A 34 -19.29 -13.76 2.58
N ASN A 35 -18.75 -12.75 3.27
CA ASN A 35 -17.29 -12.59 3.50
C ASN A 35 -16.45 -12.58 2.22
N THR A 36 -17.05 -12.30 1.07
CA THR A 36 -16.33 -12.14 -0.18
C THR A 36 -15.74 -10.74 -0.22
N THR A 37 -14.48 -10.62 0.16
CA THR A 37 -13.75 -9.34 0.07
C THR A 37 -13.27 -9.13 -1.35
N ARG A 38 -13.69 -8.01 -1.96
CA ARG A 38 -13.22 -7.57 -3.28
C ARG A 38 -12.45 -6.29 -3.14
N ILE A 39 -11.43 -6.10 -3.97
CA ILE A 39 -10.73 -4.83 -4.07
C ILE A 39 -10.98 -4.29 -5.47
N ARG A 40 -11.48 -3.06 -5.56
CA ARG A 40 -11.64 -2.33 -6.80
C ARG A 40 -10.83 -1.04 -6.75
N GLY A 41 -10.20 -0.71 -7.85
CA GLY A 41 -9.38 0.50 -7.90
C GLY A 41 -8.91 0.87 -9.29
N TRP A 42 -8.12 1.92 -9.33
CA TRP A 42 -7.51 2.46 -10.53
C TRP A 42 -6.05 2.79 -10.29
N ALA A 43 -5.24 2.73 -11.34
CA ALA A 43 -3.82 3.06 -11.31
C ALA A 43 -3.38 3.84 -12.55
N THR A 44 -2.52 4.84 -12.33
CA THR A 44 -1.81 5.58 -13.37
C THR A 44 -0.32 5.27 -13.32
N PHE A 45 0.24 4.93 -14.48
CA PHE A 45 1.64 4.52 -14.61
C PHE A 45 2.45 5.67 -15.21
N ASN A 46 3.72 5.78 -14.80
CA ASN A 46 4.64 6.79 -15.33
C ASN A 46 4.90 6.63 -16.84
N LYS A 47 4.64 5.44 -17.39
CA LYS A 47 4.76 5.09 -18.81
C LYS A 47 3.50 4.40 -19.28
N LYS A 48 3.22 4.46 -20.59
CA LYS A 48 2.17 3.63 -21.19
C LYS A 48 2.55 2.16 -21.02
N ILE A 49 1.68 1.39 -20.38
CA ILE A 49 1.82 -0.04 -20.15
C ILE A 49 0.74 -0.78 -20.94
N ARG A 50 1.09 -1.93 -21.53
CA ARG A 50 0.16 -2.81 -22.26
C ARG A 50 -0.51 -3.81 -21.31
N LEU A 51 -1.67 -4.33 -21.70
CA LEU A 51 -2.41 -5.32 -20.92
C LEU A 51 -1.60 -6.59 -20.62
N THR A 52 -0.75 -7.04 -21.56
CA THR A 52 0.12 -8.20 -21.38
C THR A 52 1.12 -7.99 -20.24
N GLU A 53 1.68 -6.80 -20.12
CA GLU A 53 2.61 -6.44 -19.04
C GLU A 53 1.89 -6.37 -17.68
N LEU A 54 0.64 -5.89 -17.64
CA LEU A 54 -0.17 -5.86 -16.42
C LEU A 54 -0.51 -7.27 -15.90
N LYS A 55 -0.83 -8.20 -16.81
CA LYS A 55 -1.05 -9.60 -16.46
C LYS A 55 0.20 -10.27 -15.88
N ASN A 56 1.39 -9.82 -16.29
CA ASN A 56 2.66 -10.28 -15.71
C ASN A 56 2.90 -9.70 -14.30
N LEU A 57 2.36 -8.52 -13.97
CA LEU A 57 2.44 -7.96 -12.62
C LEU A 57 1.62 -8.78 -11.63
N ASN A 58 0.41 -9.14 -12.02
CA ASN A 58 -0.46 -10.00 -11.24
C ASN A 58 -1.52 -10.65 -12.14
N SER A 59 -1.46 -11.98 -12.27
CA SER A 59 -2.37 -12.75 -13.12
C SER A 59 -3.77 -12.93 -12.52
N LYS A 60 -3.92 -12.75 -11.20
CA LYS A 60 -5.21 -12.82 -10.49
C LYS A 60 -6.05 -11.57 -10.70
N VAL A 61 -5.41 -10.46 -11.03
CA VAL A 61 -6.05 -9.15 -11.19
C VAL A 61 -6.76 -9.08 -12.55
N LEU A 62 -8.04 -8.72 -12.52
CA LEU A 62 -8.76 -8.34 -13.73
C LEU A 62 -8.43 -6.89 -14.06
N TRP A 63 -7.78 -6.68 -15.21
CA TRP A 63 -7.36 -5.38 -15.69
C TRP A 63 -8.24 -4.90 -16.83
N GLU A 64 -8.71 -3.66 -16.73
CA GLU A 64 -9.55 -3.03 -17.74
C GLU A 64 -9.04 -1.63 -18.08
N GLY A 65 -9.17 -1.22 -19.35
CA GLY A 65 -8.87 0.14 -19.75
C GLY A 65 -9.80 1.11 -19.02
N MET A 66 -9.24 2.12 -18.37
CA MET A 66 -10.05 3.09 -17.63
C MET A 66 -10.85 3.95 -18.61
N ASN A 67 -12.17 3.95 -18.44
CA ASN A 67 -13.08 4.87 -19.13
C ASN A 67 -13.36 6.09 -18.25
N GLY A 68 -13.43 7.27 -18.86
CA GLY A 68 -13.69 8.54 -18.16
C GLY A 68 -12.43 9.21 -17.58
N SER A 69 -12.65 10.27 -16.81
CA SER A 69 -11.60 11.06 -16.19
C SER A 69 -11.13 10.47 -14.85
N LEU A 70 -9.92 10.84 -14.42
CA LEU A 70 -9.39 10.44 -13.11
C LEU A 70 -10.28 10.92 -11.96
N LYS A 71 -10.86 12.13 -12.09
CA LYS A 71 -11.79 12.68 -11.11
C LYS A 71 -13.06 11.83 -11.01
N GLN A 72 -13.66 11.45 -12.13
CA GLN A 72 -14.85 10.58 -12.12
C GLN A 72 -14.58 9.21 -11.48
N ASN A 73 -13.40 8.62 -11.71
CA ASN A 73 -13.04 7.34 -11.10
C ASN A 73 -12.70 7.48 -9.61
N ALA A 74 -12.04 8.57 -9.21
CA ALA A 74 -11.81 8.88 -7.80
C ALA A 74 -13.15 9.09 -7.07
N ASP A 75 -14.05 9.89 -7.65
CA ASP A 75 -15.39 10.14 -7.11
C ASP A 75 -16.20 8.84 -7.05
N TYR A 76 -16.08 7.95 -8.05
CA TYR A 76 -16.75 6.65 -8.06
C TYR A 76 -16.25 5.76 -6.92
N CYS A 77 -14.94 5.64 -6.74
CA CYS A 77 -14.34 4.84 -5.67
C CYS A 77 -14.53 5.46 -4.27
N SER A 78 -14.91 6.74 -4.18
CA SER A 78 -15.14 7.44 -2.90
C SER A 78 -16.62 7.47 -2.47
N LYS A 79 -17.53 6.96 -3.30
CA LYS A 79 -18.98 7.00 -3.04
C LYS A 79 -19.48 5.94 -2.06
N GLU A 80 -18.72 4.88 -1.83
CA GLU A 80 -19.09 3.83 -0.89
C GLU A 80 -18.37 4.05 0.45
N GLU A 81 -19.05 3.76 1.57
CA GLU A 81 -18.56 3.93 2.96
C GLU A 81 -17.39 3.00 3.32
N VAL A 82 -16.69 2.46 2.32
CA VAL A 82 -15.64 1.48 2.49
C VAL A 82 -14.30 2.09 2.16
N SER A 83 -13.32 1.84 3.03
CA SER A 83 -12.01 2.48 3.10
C SER A 83 -11.40 2.78 1.72
N PHE A 84 -11.37 4.07 1.35
CA PHE A 84 -10.70 4.55 0.14
C PHE A 84 -9.28 4.96 0.49
N GLU A 85 -8.27 4.33 -0.13
CA GLU A 85 -6.88 4.73 0.03
C GLU A 85 -6.36 5.31 -1.29
N PHE A 86 -5.94 6.58 -1.25
CA PHE A 86 -5.26 7.27 -2.34
C PHE A 86 -3.79 7.42 -2.01
N ILE A 87 -2.92 6.95 -2.91
CA ILE A 87 -1.48 7.10 -2.74
C ILE A 87 -0.88 7.69 -4.01
N SER A 88 -0.25 8.84 -3.85
CA SER A 88 0.63 9.40 -4.87
C SER A 88 2.07 8.92 -4.66
N LYS A 89 2.88 8.97 -5.72
CA LYS A 89 4.32 8.67 -5.65
C LYS A 89 5.06 9.51 -4.59
N LYS A 90 4.63 10.77 -4.38
CA LYS A 90 5.18 11.64 -3.33
C LYS A 90 4.82 11.12 -1.94
N ASP A 91 3.57 10.69 -1.74
CA ASP A 91 3.12 10.13 -0.47
C ASP A 91 3.80 8.79 -0.17
N LYS A 92 4.09 7.99 -1.21
CA LYS A 92 4.82 6.73 -1.06
C LYS A 92 6.25 6.97 -0.59
N GLN A 93 6.95 7.97 -1.13
CA GLN A 93 8.27 8.38 -0.64
C GLN A 93 8.21 8.87 0.80
N LEU A 94 7.20 9.67 1.15
CA LEU A 94 7.03 10.18 2.50
C LEU A 94 6.77 9.04 3.51
N ARG A 95 5.90 8.07 3.17
CA ARG A 95 5.66 6.89 4.03
C ARG A 95 6.92 6.05 4.23
N ILE A 96 7.71 5.82 3.18
CA ILE A 96 8.97 5.08 3.28
C ILE A 96 9.96 5.83 4.19
N LEU A 97 10.08 7.16 4.04
CA LEU A 97 10.93 7.98 4.91
C LEU A 97 10.49 7.92 6.38
N ILE A 98 9.17 7.99 6.64
CA ILE A 98 8.64 7.90 7.99
C ILE A 98 8.90 6.51 8.58
N LEU A 99 8.64 5.43 7.84
CA LEU A 99 8.93 4.06 8.29
C LEU A 99 10.42 3.85 8.58
N ALA A 100 11.31 4.35 7.72
CA ALA A 100 12.75 4.31 7.93
C ALA A 100 13.16 5.10 9.19
N CYS A 101 12.54 6.26 9.44
CA CYS A 101 12.77 7.06 10.63
C CYS A 101 12.29 6.35 11.90
N VAL A 102 11.10 5.73 11.87
CA VAL A 102 10.57 4.98 13.02
C VAL A 102 11.41 3.76 13.34
N THR A 103 11.82 2.98 12.32
CA THR A 103 12.65 1.79 12.52
C THR A 103 14.01 2.14 13.12
N THR A 104 14.69 3.16 12.57
CA THR A 104 15.95 3.66 13.12
C THR A 104 15.81 4.25 14.53
N PHE A 105 14.69 4.92 14.83
CA PHE A 105 14.39 5.40 16.18
C PHE A 105 14.17 4.25 17.18
N VAL A 106 13.44 3.21 16.79
CA VAL A 106 13.21 2.01 17.61
C VAL A 106 14.52 1.27 17.85
N GLU A 107 15.35 1.07 16.83
CA GLU A 107 16.69 0.47 16.97
C GLU A 107 17.59 1.28 17.90
N TRP A 108 17.58 2.61 17.77
CA TRP A 108 18.30 3.51 18.67
C TRP A 108 17.80 3.43 20.12
N ALA A 109 16.49 3.39 20.33
CA ALA A 109 15.88 3.30 21.65
C ALA A 109 16.20 1.96 22.35
N LEU A 110 16.19 0.86 21.58
CA LEU A 110 16.59 -0.46 22.04
C LEU A 110 18.09 -0.51 22.39
N ASN A 111 18.95 0.10 21.58
CA ASN A 111 20.39 0.16 21.88
C ASN A 111 20.71 0.97 23.15
N ARG A 112 19.96 2.04 23.44
CA ARG A 112 20.14 2.80 24.70
C ARG A 112 19.71 2.03 25.95
N THR A 113 18.68 1.19 25.85
CA THR A 113 18.24 0.37 26.99
C THR A 113 19.27 -0.72 27.34
N VAL A 114 20.01 -1.24 26.35
CA VAL A 114 21.12 -2.17 26.56
C VAL A 114 22.32 -1.46 27.23
N LEU A 115 22.69 -0.26 26.78
CA LEU A 115 23.75 0.55 27.40
C LEU A 115 23.43 0.93 28.86
N CYS A 116 22.17 1.29 29.17
CA CYS A 116 21.76 1.57 30.55
C CYS A 116 21.81 0.32 31.46
N LYS A 117 21.54 -0.88 30.93
CA LYS A 117 21.69 -2.14 31.69
C LYS A 117 23.15 -2.49 31.97
N MET A 118 24.07 -2.20 31.05
CA MET A 118 25.51 -2.44 31.29
C MET A 118 26.09 -1.53 32.38
N HIS A 119 25.61 -0.29 32.50
CA HIS A 119 26.08 0.64 33.55
C HIS A 119 25.59 0.29 34.96
N LEU A 120 24.47 -0.43 35.10
CA LEU A 120 23.94 -0.85 36.40
C LEU A 120 24.65 -2.07 37.01
N ASN A 121 25.33 -2.89 36.20
CA ASN A 121 26.11 -4.03 36.71
C ASN A 121 27.45 -3.63 37.34
N TRP A 122 27.94 -2.40 37.14
CA TRP A 122 29.16 -1.90 37.77
C TRP A 122 28.94 -1.30 39.17
N ILE A 123 27.69 -1.03 39.56
CA ILE A 123 27.35 -0.44 40.86
C ILE A 123 27.02 -1.52 41.91
N ALA A 124 26.85 -2.79 41.50
CA ALA A 124 26.54 -3.90 42.39
C ALA A 124 27.77 -4.70 42.90
N ILE A 125 28.99 -4.21 42.70
CA ILE A 125 30.25 -4.86 43.15
C ILE A 125 31.11 -3.91 44.01
N ILE A 126 30.48 -3.11 44.87
CA ILE A 126 31.18 -2.36 45.94
C ILE A 126 30.46 -2.62 47.26
#